data_AF-A0A952EVT7-F1
#
_entry.id   AF-A0A952EVT7-F1
#
_cell.length_a   1.000
_cell.length_b   1.000
_cell.length_c   1.000
_cell.angle_alpha   90.00
_cell.angle_beta   90.00
_cell.angle_gamma   90.00
#
_symmetry.space_group_name_H-M   'P 1'
#
loop_
_entity.id
_entity.type
_entity.pdbx_description
1 polymer ?
#
loop_
_entity_poly.entity_id
_entity_poly.type
_entity_poly.pdbx_seq_one_letter_code
_entity_poly.pdbx_strand_id
1 'polypeptide(L)'
;MTRAHRHDHSMTRVDVFTGVGFDEFLTAFEAAVPAFDPAPVQRIVESGGSWDEVRATAAENAPNELMVYAKIDATPLLGVAGHDVKAVEYLLGNHVIAETMFRHDPKALLYAPLRVLVHSDPDGNAVFSMDQPSSAF
;
A
#
# COMPACT_ATOMS: atom_id res chain seq x y z
N MET A 1 18.45 7.37 -30.66
CA MET A 1 18.66 5.96 -30.28
C MET A 1 18.28 5.82 -28.82
N THR A 2 17.31 4.96 -28.50
CA THR A 2 16.91 4.69 -27.11
C THR A 2 17.91 3.73 -26.48
N ARG A 3 18.47 4.08 -25.31
CA ARG A 3 19.40 3.23 -24.56
C ARG A 3 18.65 2.63 -23.37
N ALA A 4 18.60 1.31 -23.29
CA ALA A 4 18.04 0.59 -22.15
C ALA A 4 19.14 0.27 -21.13
N HIS A 5 18.85 0.51 -19.85
CA HIS A 5 19.66 0.07 -18.72
C HIS A 5 18.86 -0.95 -17.92
N ARG A 6 19.53 -1.99 -17.42
CA ARG A 6 18.92 -3.04 -16.59
C ARG A 6 19.51 -2.96 -15.18
N HIS A 7 18.65 -3.15 -14.19
CA HIS A 7 19.00 -3.19 -12.78
C HIS A 7 18.28 -4.40 -12.18
N ASP A 8 19.03 -5.26 -11.51
CA ASP A 8 18.49 -6.44 -10.83
C ASP A 8 18.45 -6.17 -9.33
N HIS A 9 17.35 -6.56 -8.68
CA HIS A 9 17.14 -6.42 -7.25
C HIS A 9 16.78 -7.78 -6.65
N SER A 10 17.40 -8.12 -5.51
CA SER A 10 16.96 -9.26 -4.69
C SER A 10 15.92 -8.79 -3.69
N MET A 11 14.75 -9.43 -3.68
CA MET A 11 13.65 -9.04 -2.79
C MET A 11 13.58 -9.94 -1.56
N THR A 12 13.33 -9.36 -0.39
CA THR A 12 13.00 -10.10 0.83
C THR A 12 11.52 -9.98 1.10
N ARG A 13 10.77 -11.08 1.04
CA ARG A 13 9.37 -11.10 1.46
C ARG A 13 9.29 -11.29 2.97
N VAL A 14 8.46 -10.46 3.61
CA VAL A 14 8.11 -10.55 5.03
C VAL A 14 6.68 -11.02 5.14
N ASP A 15 6.47 -12.13 5.84
CA ASP A 15 5.16 -12.71 6.14
C ASP A 15 4.92 -12.60 7.65
N VAL A 16 3.86 -11.90 8.05
CA VAL A 16 3.45 -11.71 9.44
C VAL A 16 2.19 -12.54 9.68
N PHE A 17 2.34 -13.64 10.42
CA PHE A 17 1.23 -14.47 10.87
C PHE A 17 0.54 -13.80 12.05
N THR A 18 -0.69 -13.33 11.83
CA THR A 18 -1.37 -12.45 12.80
C THR A 18 -2.00 -13.23 13.94
N GLY A 19 -2.39 -14.48 13.72
CA GLY A 19 -3.21 -15.26 14.65
C GLY A 19 -4.63 -14.72 14.84
N VAL A 20 -5.06 -13.79 13.98
CA VAL A 20 -6.38 -13.15 14.00
C VAL A 20 -7.17 -13.61 12.79
N GLY A 21 -8.47 -13.89 12.95
CA GLY A 21 -9.33 -14.32 11.85
C GLY A 21 -9.32 -13.33 10.69
N PHE A 22 -9.34 -13.82 9.45
CA PHE A 22 -9.13 -12.99 8.26
C PHE A 22 -10.03 -11.74 8.20
N ASP A 23 -11.35 -11.91 8.36
CA ASP A 23 -12.30 -10.80 8.24
C ASP A 23 -12.17 -9.79 9.40
N GLU A 24 -11.83 -10.29 10.59
CA GLU A 24 -11.56 -9.47 11.78
C GLU A 24 -10.31 -8.62 11.58
N PHE A 25 -9.22 -9.23 11.13
CA PHE A 25 -7.98 -8.52 10.82
C PHE A 25 -8.20 -7.49 9.72
N LEU A 26 -8.92 -7.83 8.65
CA LEU A 26 -9.18 -6.91 7.54
C LEU A 26 -9.95 -5.67 8.02
N THR A 27 -10.97 -5.88 8.85
CA THR A 27 -11.76 -4.80 9.45
C THR A 27 -10.87 -3.87 10.29
N ALA A 28 -10.03 -4.44 11.16
CA ALA A 28 -9.12 -3.67 12.01
C ALA A 28 -8.04 -2.95 11.20
N PHE A 29 -7.49 -3.62 10.18
CA PHE A 29 -6.48 -3.07 9.29
C PHE A 29 -7.01 -1.86 8.52
N GLU A 30 -8.18 -1.98 7.87
CA GLU A 30 -8.77 -0.88 7.09
C GLU A 30 -9.22 0.30 7.96
N ALA A 31 -9.58 0.05 9.22
CA ALA A 31 -9.82 1.12 10.18
C ALA A 31 -8.53 1.83 10.60
N ALA A 32 -7.41 1.10 10.71
CA ALA A 32 -6.11 1.66 11.07
C ALA A 32 -5.47 2.45 9.92
N VAL A 33 -5.70 2.04 8.67
CA VAL A 33 -5.17 2.70 7.46
C VAL A 33 -6.30 3.07 6.49
N PRO A 34 -7.03 4.17 6.76
CA PRO A 34 -8.16 4.59 5.95
C PRO A 34 -7.81 4.76 4.47
N ALA A 35 -8.84 4.70 3.61
CA ALA A 35 -8.67 4.98 2.19
C ALA A 35 -8.17 6.42 1.97
N PHE A 36 -7.29 6.57 0.98
CA PHE A 36 -6.85 7.88 0.52
C PHE A 36 -8.04 8.65 -0.08
N ASP A 37 -8.30 9.85 0.46
CA ASP A 37 -9.21 10.84 -0.12
C ASP A 37 -8.42 11.78 -1.05
N PRO A 38 -8.58 11.67 -2.38
CA PRO A 38 -7.87 12.52 -3.32
C PRO A 38 -8.41 13.97 -3.36
N ALA A 39 -9.64 14.22 -2.91
CA ALA A 39 -10.31 15.49 -3.18
C ALA A 39 -9.64 16.71 -2.51
N PRO A 40 -9.19 16.65 -1.25
CA PRO A 40 -8.44 17.75 -0.64
C PRO A 40 -7.13 18.06 -1.37
N VAL A 41 -6.35 17.04 -1.75
CA VAL A 41 -5.09 17.22 -2.49
C VAL A 41 -5.35 17.81 -3.87
N GLN A 42 -6.39 17.35 -4.58
CA GLN A 42 -6.79 17.92 -5.87
C GLN A 42 -7.12 19.41 -5.75
N ARG A 43 -7.89 19.82 -4.73
CA ARG A 43 -8.22 21.23 -4.50
C ARG A 43 -6.97 22.09 -4.27
N ILE A 44 -6.00 21.60 -3.49
CA ILE A 44 -4.73 22.29 -3.26
C ILE A 44 -3.98 22.49 -4.58
N VAL A 45 -3.92 21.46 -5.44
CA VAL A 45 -3.27 21.55 -6.75
C VAL A 45 -3.98 22.58 -7.64
N GLU A 46 -5.31 22.53 -7.72
CA GLU A 46 -6.13 23.43 -8.53
C GLU A 46 -6.03 24.89 -8.09
N SER A 47 -5.90 25.14 -6.79
CA SER A 47 -5.73 26.49 -6.24
C SER A 47 -4.29 27.00 -6.24
N GLY A 48 -3.33 26.21 -6.73
CA GLY A 48 -1.89 26.58 -6.69
C GLY A 48 -1.32 26.62 -5.27
N GLY A 49 -1.82 25.76 -4.38
CA GLY A 49 -1.42 25.68 -2.99
C GLY A 49 -0.03 25.08 -2.76
N SER A 50 0.33 24.99 -1.49
CA SER A 50 1.65 24.65 -0.99
C SER A 50 1.77 23.20 -0.53
N TRP A 51 3.00 22.72 -0.42
CA TRP A 51 3.28 21.40 0.13
C TRP A 51 2.95 21.30 1.63
N ASP A 52 2.92 22.41 2.37
CA ASP A 52 2.47 22.44 3.76
C ASP A 52 0.98 22.12 3.89
N GLU A 53 0.15 22.60 2.96
CA GLU A 53 -1.27 22.27 2.92
C GLU A 53 -1.48 20.78 2.60
N VAL A 54 -0.67 20.23 1.69
CA VAL A 54 -0.69 18.78 1.39
C VAL A 54 -0.34 17.96 2.63
N ARG A 55 0.71 18.35 3.37
CA ARG A 55 1.09 17.69 4.63
C ARG A 55 -0.02 17.71 5.67
N ALA A 56 -0.67 18.85 5.86
CA ALA A 56 -1.76 19.00 6.83
C ALA A 56 -2.95 18.08 6.47
N THR A 57 -3.35 18.10 5.20
CA THR A 57 -4.40 17.22 4.68
C THR A 57 -4.05 15.73 4.83
N ALA A 58 -2.80 15.34 4.54
CA ALA A 58 -2.36 13.96 4.70
C ALA A 58 -2.43 13.49 6.15
N ALA A 59 -2.08 14.36 7.10
CA ALA A 59 -2.14 14.07 8.54
C ALA A 59 -3.59 13.84 9.02
N GLU A 60 -4.57 14.54 8.44
CA GLU A 60 -5.99 14.32 8.74
C GLU A 60 -6.51 12.96 8.23
N ASN A 61 -6.05 12.54 7.05
CA ASN A 61 -6.49 11.28 6.42
C ASN A 61 -5.73 10.05 6.96
N ALA A 62 -4.51 10.21 7.46
CA ALA A 62 -3.60 9.13 7.84
C ALA A 62 -3.38 9.06 9.37
N PRO A 63 -4.36 8.58 10.17
CA PRO A 63 -4.25 8.53 11.63
C PRO A 63 -3.07 7.69 12.14
N ASN A 64 -2.64 6.68 11.36
CA ASN A 64 -1.45 5.87 11.61
C ASN A 64 -0.39 6.05 10.50
N GLU A 65 -0.26 7.27 9.99
CA GLU A 65 0.72 7.68 8.97
C GLU A 65 0.61 7.02 7.60
N LEU A 66 -0.29 6.04 7.39
CA LEU A 66 -0.48 5.35 6.12
C LEU A 66 -1.95 5.35 5.69
N MET A 67 -2.16 5.28 4.37
CA MET A 67 -3.47 5.24 3.71
C MET A 67 -3.49 4.18 2.61
N VAL A 68 -4.68 3.66 2.33
CA VAL A 68 -4.92 2.74 1.20
C VAL A 68 -5.25 3.54 -0.06
N TYR A 69 -4.37 3.49 -1.05
CA TYR A 69 -4.57 4.11 -2.38
C TYR A 69 -5.42 3.25 -3.31
N ALA A 70 -5.32 1.93 -3.19
CA ALA A 70 -6.10 0.98 -3.97
C ALA A 70 -6.23 -0.34 -3.23
N LYS A 71 -7.31 -1.07 -3.55
CA LYS A 71 -7.63 -2.39 -3.01
C LYS A 71 -8.08 -3.28 -4.16
N ILE A 72 -7.61 -4.53 -4.18
CA ILE A 72 -8.04 -5.56 -5.11
C ILE A 72 -8.45 -6.78 -4.27
N ASP A 73 -9.75 -7.03 -4.19
CA ASP A 73 -10.27 -8.26 -3.56
C ASP A 73 -10.27 -9.39 -4.60
N ALA A 74 -9.32 -10.31 -4.46
CA ALA A 74 -9.17 -11.44 -5.36
C ALA A 74 -10.03 -12.64 -4.95
N THR A 75 -10.57 -12.64 -3.73
CA THR A 75 -11.34 -13.75 -3.15
C THR A 75 -12.49 -14.23 -4.04
N PRO A 76 -13.44 -13.38 -4.49
CA PRO A 76 -14.54 -13.84 -5.33
C PRO A 76 -14.07 -14.33 -6.71
N LEU A 77 -13.05 -13.67 -7.29
CA LEU A 77 -12.52 -14.03 -8.60
C LEU A 77 -11.85 -15.40 -8.58
N LEU A 78 -10.98 -15.64 -7.60
CA LEU A 78 -10.27 -16.92 -7.47
C LEU A 78 -11.19 -18.03 -6.94
N GLY A 79 -12.26 -17.67 -6.23
CA GLY A 79 -13.35 -18.58 -5.88
C GLY A 79 -14.04 -19.20 -7.10
N VAL A 80 -14.15 -18.49 -8.22
CA VAL A 80 -14.67 -19.06 -9.49
C VAL A 80 -13.77 -20.19 -10.01
N ALA A 81 -12.46 -20.13 -9.73
CA ALA A 81 -11.51 -21.19 -10.06
C ALA A 81 -11.45 -22.32 -9.01
N GLY A 82 -12.29 -22.27 -7.98
CA GLY A 82 -12.37 -23.30 -6.93
C GLY A 82 -11.40 -23.11 -5.77
N HIS A 83 -10.74 -21.95 -5.66
CA HIS A 83 -9.90 -21.62 -4.51
C HIS A 83 -10.75 -21.15 -3.32
N ASP A 84 -10.37 -21.56 -2.12
CA ASP A 84 -11.00 -21.21 -0.85
C ASP A 84 -10.18 -20.20 -0.02
N VAL A 85 -8.94 -19.92 -0.42
CA VAL A 85 -8.07 -18.92 0.19
C VAL A 85 -8.65 -17.51 -0.03
N LYS A 86 -8.91 -16.79 1.06
CA LYS A 86 -9.23 -15.36 1.01
C LYS A 86 -7.96 -14.57 0.72
N ALA A 87 -8.05 -13.58 -0.16
CA ALA A 87 -6.89 -12.79 -0.57
C ALA A 87 -7.29 -11.39 -1.02
N VAL A 88 -6.68 -10.38 -0.42
CA VAL A 88 -6.86 -8.97 -0.77
C VAL A 88 -5.50 -8.28 -0.88
N GLU A 89 -5.26 -7.67 -2.04
CA GLU A 89 -4.07 -6.84 -2.28
C GLU A 89 -4.38 -5.36 -2.03
N TYR A 90 -3.42 -4.66 -1.44
CA TYR A 90 -3.49 -3.24 -1.12
C TYR A 90 -2.28 -2.50 -1.68
N LEU A 91 -2.53 -1.27 -2.15
CA LEU A 91 -1.51 -0.25 -2.35
C LEU A 91 -1.51 0.68 -1.13
N LEU A 92 -0.59 0.45 -0.20
CA LEU A 92 -0.51 1.13 1.10
C LEU A 92 0.63 2.15 1.11
N GLY A 93 0.36 3.39 1.51
CA GLY A 93 1.44 4.37 1.57
C GLY A 93 1.04 5.74 2.10
N ASN A 94 1.99 6.67 2.01
CA ASN A 94 1.79 8.07 2.32
C ASN A 94 2.64 8.92 1.38
N HIS A 95 2.02 9.82 0.64
CA HIS A 95 2.69 10.69 -0.32
C HIS A 95 3.69 11.66 0.32
N VAL A 96 3.54 12.00 1.61
CA VAL A 96 4.54 12.78 2.36
C VAL A 96 5.82 11.98 2.55
N ILE A 97 5.71 10.68 2.89
CA ILE A 97 6.87 9.78 2.99
C ILE A 97 7.47 9.56 1.59
N ALA A 98 6.63 9.30 0.59
CA ALA A 98 7.07 9.08 -0.78
C ALA A 98 7.83 10.29 -1.36
N GLU A 99 7.44 11.53 -1.03
CA GLU A 99 8.16 12.74 -1.45
C GLU A 99 9.60 12.76 -0.92
N THR A 100 9.82 12.31 0.32
CA THR A 100 11.18 12.22 0.87
C THR A 100 12.08 11.29 0.05
N MET A 101 11.54 10.15 -0.38
CA MET A 101 12.22 9.18 -1.23
C MET A 101 12.43 9.73 -2.64
N PHE A 102 11.42 10.42 -3.19
CA PHE A 102 11.45 11.02 -4.51
C PHE A 102 12.55 12.10 -4.64
N ARG A 103 12.82 12.86 -3.56
CA ARG A 103 13.95 13.81 -3.52
C ARG A 103 15.31 13.13 -3.71
N HIS A 104 15.44 11.87 -3.33
CA HIS A 104 16.68 11.10 -3.50
C HIS A 104 16.75 10.42 -4.86
N ASP A 105 15.68 9.73 -5.27
CA ASP A 105 15.57 9.12 -6.59
C ASP A 105 14.10 9.09 -7.04
N PRO A 106 13.74 9.72 -8.19
CA PRO A 106 12.37 9.70 -8.69
C PRO A 106 11.87 8.29 -9.03
N LYS A 107 12.77 7.31 -9.24
CA LYS A 107 12.40 5.90 -9.42
C LYS A 107 11.74 5.28 -8.18
N ALA A 108 11.76 5.96 -7.02
CA ALA A 108 10.99 5.56 -5.85
C ALA A 108 9.50 5.35 -6.15
N LEU A 109 8.91 6.09 -7.10
CA LEU A 109 7.51 5.93 -7.50
C LEU A 109 7.23 4.63 -8.27
N LEU A 110 8.25 3.83 -8.63
CA LEU A 110 8.05 2.47 -9.11
C LEU A 110 7.65 1.52 -7.97
N TYR A 111 8.00 1.85 -6.73
CA TYR A 111 7.86 0.99 -5.55
C TYR A 111 6.96 1.57 -4.45
N ALA A 112 6.61 2.85 -4.54
CA ALA A 112 5.66 3.52 -3.65
C ALA A 112 4.35 3.83 -4.41
N PRO A 113 3.16 3.55 -3.84
CA PRO A 113 2.90 2.95 -2.52
C PRO A 113 3.31 1.47 -2.43
N LEU A 114 3.52 0.98 -1.20
CA LEU A 114 3.90 -0.39 -0.91
C LEU A 114 2.78 -1.36 -1.30
N ARG A 115 3.14 -2.45 -1.97
CA ARG A 115 2.22 -3.57 -2.22
C ARG A 115 2.16 -4.47 -0.99
N VAL A 116 0.95 -4.66 -0.48
CA VAL A 116 0.64 -5.52 0.66
C VAL A 116 -0.37 -6.55 0.22
N LEU A 117 -0.17 -7.81 0.60
CA LEU A 117 -1.16 -8.87 0.46
C LEU A 117 -1.61 -9.32 1.85
N VAL A 118 -2.91 -9.31 2.09
CA VAL A 118 -3.51 -10.01 3.22
C VAL A 118 -4.19 -11.25 2.68
N HIS A 119 -3.79 -12.44 3.14
CA HIS A 119 -4.41 -13.70 2.74
C HIS A 119 -4.73 -14.59 3.95
N SER A 120 -5.63 -15.56 3.81
CA SER A 120 -5.93 -16.52 4.88
C SER A 120 -4.94 -17.69 4.89
N ASP A 121 -4.48 -18.09 6.07
CA ASP A 121 -3.79 -19.36 6.30
C ASP A 121 -4.79 -20.55 6.40
N PRO A 122 -4.31 -21.80 6.59
CA PRO A 122 -5.19 -22.96 6.72
C PRO A 122 -6.16 -22.94 7.91
N ASP A 123 -5.87 -22.16 8.95
CA ASP A 123 -6.74 -21.99 10.12
C ASP A 123 -7.75 -20.83 9.91
N GLY A 124 -7.69 -20.15 8.77
CA GLY A 124 -8.53 -19.01 8.43
C GLY A 124 -8.04 -17.68 9.01
N ASN A 125 -6.84 -17.64 9.58
CA ASN A 125 -6.24 -16.42 10.12
C ASN A 125 -5.54 -15.61 9.04
N ALA A 126 -5.49 -14.28 9.21
CA ALA A 126 -4.78 -13.41 8.29
C ALA A 126 -3.26 -13.59 8.37
N VAL A 127 -2.63 -13.61 7.20
CA VAL A 127 -1.20 -13.42 7.01
C VAL A 127 -1.02 -12.11 6.24
N PHE A 128 -0.32 -11.16 6.85
CA PHE A 128 0.06 -9.90 6.23
C PHE A 128 1.43 -10.07 5.56
N SER A 129 1.49 -9.91 4.25
CA SER A 129 2.68 -10.13 3.45
C SER A 129 3.07 -8.87 2.69
N MET A 130 4.36 -8.55 2.69
CA MET A 130 4.93 -7.45 1.91
C MET A 130 6.36 -7.78 1.49
N ASP A 131 6.84 -7.12 0.45
CA ASP A 131 8.28 -7.06 0.19
C ASP A 131 8.92 -6.00 1.10
N GLN A 132 10.07 -6.30 1.68
CA GLN A 132 10.82 -5.36 2.52
C GLN A 132 11.19 -4.13 1.67
N PRO A 133 10.73 -2.91 2.01
CA PRO A 133 10.90 -1.75 1.14
C PRO A 133 12.36 -1.44 0.81
N SER A 134 13.28 -1.64 1.75
CA SER A 134 14.71 -1.39 1.56
C SER A 134 15.37 -2.31 0.52
N SER A 135 14.74 -3.40 0.10
CA SER A 135 15.28 -4.27 -0.96
C SER A 135 15.22 -3.64 -2.36
N ALA A 136 14.39 -2.60 -2.56
CA ALA A 136 14.22 -1.92 -3.83
C ALA A 136 15.11 -0.67 -4.00
N PHE A 137 15.87 -0.26 -2.96
CA PHE A 137 16.67 0.97 -2.93
C PHE A 137 18.15 0.71 -2.70
#